data_AF-A0A932AR04-F1
#
_entry.id   AF-A0A932AR04-F1
#
_cell.length_a   1.000
_cell.length_b   1.000
_cell.length_c   1.000
_cell.angle_alpha   90.00
_cell.angle_beta   90.00
_cell.angle_gamma   90.00
#
_symmetry.space_group_name_H-M   'P 1'
#
loop_
_entity.id
_entity.type
_entity.pdbx_description
1 polymer ?
#
loop_
_entity_poly.entity_id
_entity_poly.type
_entity_poly.pdbx_seq_one_letter_code
_entity_poly.pdbx_strand_id
1 'polypeptide(L)'
;MTTGTGPPPDAPTAARHDRRARPRGDRSPRGRARRRGSRREALAAVVADPAAFKFPGGGVEGGETPPEALAREVDEECGLTVTDVGDPILEIVERHPATDAGVDAFEMRSTYHPATITGAVGLQRLERYEAALALTVRWVPAAVAGAANRRTIAAGTAARWTHRDTEALEFLAGRTRR
;
A
#
# COMPACT_ATOMS: atom_id res chain seq x y z
N MET A 1 -30.35 -7.97 -10.28
CA MET A 1 -29.92 -6.63 -10.76
C MET A 1 -29.07 -6.03 -9.66
N THR A 2 -27.75 -6.14 -9.78
CA THR A 2 -26.82 -5.64 -8.76
C THR A 2 -25.84 -4.72 -9.47
N THR A 3 -25.99 -3.43 -9.22
CA THR A 3 -25.19 -2.36 -9.80
C THR A 3 -23.75 -2.48 -9.31
N GLY A 4 -22.86 -3.00 -10.17
CA GLY A 4 -21.43 -2.92 -9.96
C GLY A 4 -20.98 -1.48 -10.09
N THR A 5 -20.74 -0.82 -8.96
CA THR A 5 -20.05 0.47 -8.94
C THR A 5 -18.58 0.20 -9.26
N GLY A 6 -18.24 0.26 -10.55
CA GLY A 6 -16.85 0.26 -11.01
C GLY A 6 -16.08 1.47 -10.45
N PRO A 7 -14.74 1.37 -10.35
CA PRO A 7 -13.94 2.49 -9.89
C PRO A 7 -14.06 3.67 -10.87
N PRO A 8 -14.08 4.93 -10.39
CA PRO A 8 -13.96 6.09 -11.28
C PRO A 8 -12.58 6.09 -11.94
N PRO A 9 -12.46 6.55 -13.21
CA PRO A 9 -11.27 6.39 -14.05
C PRO A 9 -9.99 7.13 -13.59
N ASP A 10 -9.97 7.75 -12.41
CA ASP A 10 -8.87 8.63 -11.94
C ASP A 10 -8.61 8.52 -10.42
N ALA A 11 -8.89 7.38 -9.79
CA ALA A 11 -8.71 7.21 -8.34
C ALA A 11 -7.23 7.05 -7.94
N PRO A 12 -6.65 7.94 -7.12
CA PRO A 12 -5.28 7.78 -6.65
C PRO A 12 -5.22 6.69 -5.56
N THR A 13 -4.40 5.67 -5.81
CA THR A 13 -4.19 4.51 -4.92
C THR A 13 -2.81 4.58 -4.29
N ALA A 14 -2.62 4.16 -3.04
CA ALA A 14 -1.28 4.02 -2.49
C ALA A 14 -0.80 2.56 -2.58
N ALA A 15 0.45 2.30 -2.95
CA ALA A 15 1.04 0.96 -2.92
C ALA A 15 2.50 0.99 -2.43
N ARG A 16 3.00 -0.16 -1.95
CA ARG A 16 4.17 -0.28 -1.07
C ARG A 16 5.39 -0.97 -1.72
N HIS A 17 6.61 -0.53 -1.39
CA HIS A 17 7.87 -1.26 -1.65
C HIS A 17 8.66 -1.63 -0.39
N ASP A 18 9.45 -2.71 -0.46
CA ASP A 18 10.53 -3.05 0.49
C ASP A 18 11.94 -2.83 -0.14
N ARG A 19 12.88 -2.26 0.62
CA ARG A 19 14.30 -2.09 0.22
C ARG A 19 15.24 -2.50 1.34
N ARG A 20 16.26 -3.32 1.03
CA ARG A 20 17.40 -3.60 1.92
C ARG A 20 18.66 -2.80 1.55
N ALA A 21 19.19 -2.12 2.58
CA ALA A 21 20.50 -1.48 2.84
C ALA A 21 21.27 -0.70 1.75
N ARG A 22 21.65 0.56 2.06
CA ARG A 22 22.82 1.32 1.52
C ARG A 22 23.35 2.38 2.51
N PRO A 23 24.65 2.76 2.49
CA PRO A 23 25.20 3.90 3.25
C PRO A 23 25.19 5.24 2.45
N ARG A 24 25.50 6.34 3.16
CA ARG A 24 25.09 7.77 2.97
C ARG A 24 25.72 8.55 1.78
N GLY A 25 25.01 9.59 1.29
CA GLY A 25 25.59 10.74 0.56
C GLY A 25 24.64 11.73 -0.17
N ASP A 26 24.47 12.92 0.43
CA ASP A 26 24.30 14.33 -0.06
C ASP A 26 23.22 14.89 -1.07
N ARG A 27 22.59 15.99 -0.59
CA ARG A 27 22.02 17.27 -1.13
C ARG A 27 20.93 17.42 -2.25
N SER A 28 20.04 18.41 -1.98
CA SER A 28 18.83 18.97 -2.67
C SER A 28 19.16 20.08 -3.73
N PRO A 29 18.25 20.93 -4.33
CA PRO A 29 16.76 21.04 -4.37
C PRO A 29 16.14 21.45 -5.75
N ARG A 30 14.82 21.82 -5.75
CA ARG A 30 13.97 22.66 -6.68
C ARG A 30 12.82 21.85 -7.32
N GLY A 31 11.57 22.27 -7.52
CA GLY A 31 10.79 23.51 -7.37
C GLY A 31 9.33 23.30 -7.88
N ARG A 32 8.42 24.18 -7.45
CA ARG A 32 6.93 24.21 -7.53
C ARG A 32 6.21 23.78 -8.84
N ALA A 33 5.00 23.22 -8.69
CA ALA A 33 3.75 23.73 -9.32
C ALA A 33 2.48 23.12 -8.69
N ARG A 34 1.42 23.92 -8.53
CA ARG A 34 0.11 23.52 -7.99
C ARG A 34 -0.87 23.24 -9.12
N ARG A 35 -1.69 22.19 -9.03
CA ARG A 35 -2.98 22.11 -9.75
C ARG A 35 -4.06 21.58 -8.80
N ARG A 36 -5.03 22.44 -8.48
CA ARG A 36 -6.19 22.14 -7.62
C ARG A 36 -7.25 21.43 -8.49
N GLY A 37 -7.18 20.11 -8.54
CA GLY A 37 -8.33 19.26 -8.88
C GLY A 37 -8.92 18.72 -7.59
N SER A 38 -10.24 18.67 -7.45
CA SER A 38 -10.93 18.07 -6.32
C SER A 38 -10.65 16.56 -6.28
N ARG A 39 -9.53 16.19 -5.66
CA ARG A 39 -9.02 14.82 -5.60
C ARG A 39 -9.82 14.03 -4.57
N ARG A 40 -10.79 13.23 -5.01
CA ARG A 40 -11.40 12.22 -4.16
C ARG A 40 -10.46 11.02 -4.16
N GLU A 41 -9.66 10.89 -3.10
CA GLU A 41 -8.68 9.81 -2.96
C GLU A 41 -9.42 8.54 -2.52
N ALA A 42 -9.59 7.59 -3.44
CA ALA A 42 -10.15 6.27 -3.16
C ALA A 42 -9.03 5.24 -3.31
N LEU A 43 -8.82 4.48 -2.24
CA LEU A 43 -7.68 3.60 -2.10
C LEU A 43 -8.04 2.18 -2.53
N ALA A 44 -7.19 1.52 -3.32
CA ALA A 44 -7.28 0.06 -3.48
C ALA A 44 -6.80 -0.56 -2.17
N ALA A 45 -7.74 -0.89 -1.28
CA ALA A 45 -7.42 -1.65 -0.09
C ALA A 45 -7.69 -3.13 -0.41
N VAL A 46 -6.66 -3.96 -0.30
CA VAL A 46 -6.82 -5.40 -0.37
C VAL A 46 -7.34 -5.87 1.00
N VAL A 47 -8.53 -6.46 1.01
CA VAL A 47 -9.20 -7.07 2.17
C VAL A 47 -8.33 -8.19 2.69
N ALA A 48 -8.03 -8.18 3.98
CA ALA A 48 -7.72 -9.39 4.71
C ALA A 48 -9.01 -9.91 5.38
N ASP A 49 -9.28 -11.19 5.17
CA ASP A 49 -10.33 -11.93 5.86
C ASP A 49 -10.37 -11.64 7.39
N PRO A 50 -11.54 -11.44 8.00
CA PRO A 50 -12.63 -10.56 7.59
C PRO A 50 -12.53 -9.15 8.23
N ALA A 51 -11.40 -8.79 8.85
CA ALA A 51 -11.36 -7.65 9.78
C ALA A 51 -10.22 -6.62 9.56
N ALA A 52 -9.28 -6.86 8.65
CA ALA A 52 -8.16 -5.95 8.42
C ALA A 52 -7.99 -5.60 6.94
N PHE A 53 -7.41 -4.44 6.69
CA PHE A 53 -7.15 -3.89 5.36
C PHE A 53 -5.64 -3.72 5.21
N LYS A 54 -5.12 -4.20 4.07
CA LYS A 54 -3.73 -3.98 3.67
C LYS A 54 -3.65 -3.16 2.38
N PHE A 55 -2.52 -2.51 2.16
CA PHE A 55 -2.16 -1.99 0.84
C PHE A 55 -1.57 -3.11 -0.03
N PRO A 56 -1.78 -3.09 -1.36
CA PRO A 56 -1.01 -3.96 -2.24
C PRO A 56 0.46 -3.57 -2.23
N GLY A 57 1.33 -4.57 -2.36
CA GLY A 57 2.76 -4.33 -2.50
C GLY A 57 3.61 -5.44 -1.91
N GLY A 58 4.84 -5.50 -2.41
CA GLY A 58 5.81 -6.52 -2.07
C GLY A 58 7.25 -6.05 -2.27
N GLY A 59 8.14 -7.01 -2.45
CA GLY A 59 9.57 -6.77 -2.65
C GLY A 59 9.86 -6.22 -4.04
N VAL A 60 10.98 -5.52 -4.16
CA VAL A 60 11.57 -5.23 -5.49
C VAL A 60 12.30 -6.49 -5.94
N GLU A 61 11.96 -6.99 -7.12
CA GLU A 61 12.54 -8.21 -7.70
C GLU A 61 13.34 -7.88 -8.96
N GLY A 62 14.18 -8.80 -9.45
CA GLY A 62 14.65 -8.77 -10.84
C GLY A 62 15.31 -7.50 -11.38
N GLY A 63 15.88 -6.62 -10.54
CA GLY A 63 16.43 -5.33 -10.99
C GLY A 63 15.38 -4.25 -11.25
N GLU A 64 14.13 -4.48 -10.85
CA GLU A 64 13.04 -3.52 -10.90
C GLU A 64 13.38 -2.21 -10.16
N THR A 65 12.84 -1.12 -10.67
CA THR A 65 12.67 0.11 -9.90
C THR A 65 11.47 -0.03 -8.96
N PRO A 66 11.38 0.79 -7.89
CA PRO A 66 10.20 0.74 -7.02
C PRO A 66 8.88 0.93 -7.80
N PRO A 67 8.72 1.91 -8.71
CA PRO A 67 7.50 2.03 -9.51
C PRO A 67 7.14 0.79 -10.34
N GLU A 68 8.14 0.07 -10.88
CA GLU A 68 7.90 -1.16 -11.66
C GLU A 68 7.42 -2.30 -10.77
N ALA A 69 8.08 -2.51 -9.63
CA ALA A 69 7.60 -3.45 -8.62
C ALA A 69 6.17 -3.07 -8.16
N LEU A 70 5.85 -1.77 -8.06
CA LEU A 70 4.54 -1.31 -7.61
C LEU A 70 3.46 -1.78 -8.58
N ALA A 71 3.71 -1.53 -9.87
CA ALA A 71 2.81 -1.87 -10.95
C ALA A 71 2.61 -3.37 -11.04
N ARG A 72 3.67 -4.17 -10.89
CA ARG A 72 3.59 -5.63 -10.84
C ARG A 72 2.72 -6.11 -9.68
N GLU A 73 2.99 -5.67 -8.46
CA GLU A 73 2.26 -6.11 -7.27
C GLU A 73 0.78 -5.71 -7.32
N VAL A 74 0.46 -4.54 -7.85
CA VAL A 74 -0.94 -4.11 -8.05
C VAL A 74 -1.63 -4.97 -9.11
N ASP A 75 -0.95 -5.36 -10.18
CA ASP A 75 -1.49 -6.29 -11.17
C ASP A 75 -1.68 -7.70 -10.57
N GLU A 76 -0.70 -8.19 -9.82
CA GLU A 76 -0.73 -9.52 -9.20
C GLU A 76 -1.79 -9.60 -8.11
N GLU A 77 -1.76 -8.69 -7.14
CA GLU A 77 -2.64 -8.77 -5.98
C GLU A 77 -4.06 -8.29 -6.27
N CYS A 78 -4.24 -7.39 -7.25
CA CYS A 78 -5.53 -6.74 -7.49
C CYS A 78 -6.08 -6.95 -8.91
N GLY A 79 -5.30 -7.48 -9.85
CA GLY A 79 -5.69 -7.54 -11.26
C GLY A 79 -5.92 -6.16 -11.87
N LEU A 80 -5.20 -5.13 -11.40
CA LEU A 80 -5.37 -3.74 -11.82
C LEU A 80 -4.13 -3.25 -12.57
N THR A 81 -4.34 -2.47 -13.63
CA THR A 81 -3.24 -1.87 -14.39
C THR A 81 -2.91 -0.49 -13.85
N VAL A 82 -1.66 -0.28 -13.43
CA VAL A 82 -1.12 1.02 -13.03
C VAL A 82 -0.63 1.78 -14.27
N THR A 83 -1.07 3.01 -14.46
CA THR A 83 -0.70 3.88 -15.60
C THR A 83 0.31 4.95 -15.24
N ASP A 84 0.38 5.32 -13.97
CA ASP A 84 1.33 6.33 -13.46
C ASP A 84 1.61 6.07 -11.98
N VAL A 85 2.85 6.30 -11.55
CA VAL A 85 3.28 6.20 -10.16
C VAL A 85 3.97 7.51 -9.79
N GLY A 86 3.41 8.21 -8.81
CA GLY A 86 3.97 9.45 -8.30
C GLY A 86 5.08 9.24 -7.26
N ASP A 87 5.67 10.37 -6.86
CA ASP A 87 6.68 10.40 -5.80
C ASP A 87 6.16 9.80 -4.47
N PRO A 88 7.04 9.15 -3.69
CA PRO A 88 6.65 8.56 -2.41
C PRO A 88 6.10 9.63 -1.48
N ILE A 89 4.95 9.34 -0.85
CA ILE A 89 4.26 10.26 0.06
C ILE A 89 4.43 9.90 1.53
N LEU A 90 4.88 8.67 1.80
CA LEU A 90 5.12 8.16 3.15
C LEU A 90 6.18 7.06 3.10
N GLU A 91 7.01 7.00 4.13
CA GLU A 91 7.92 5.90 4.39
C GLU A 91 7.74 5.44 5.84
N ILE A 92 7.57 4.14 6.05
CA ILE A 92 7.52 3.53 7.38
C ILE A 92 8.68 2.54 7.50
N VAL A 93 9.49 2.69 8.55
CA VAL A 93 10.63 1.81 8.82
C VAL A 93 10.34 0.97 10.06
N GLU A 94 10.23 -0.34 9.88
CA GLU A 94 10.04 -1.29 10.97
C GLU A 94 11.38 -1.96 11.28
N ARG A 95 11.73 -2.03 12.58
CA ARG A 95 12.91 -2.74 13.06
C ARG A 95 12.47 -3.84 14.02
N HIS A 96 12.89 -5.06 13.75
CA HIS A 96 12.63 -6.21 14.60
C HIS A 96 13.94 -6.89 14.98
N PRO A 97 14.04 -7.54 16.14
CA PRO A 97 15.15 -8.45 16.42
C PRO A 97 15.26 -9.47 15.28
N ALA A 98 16.48 -9.71 14.77
CA ALA A 98 16.64 -10.72 13.74
C ALA A 98 16.50 -12.12 14.35
N THR A 99 15.98 -13.06 13.56
CA THR A 99 15.92 -14.48 13.93
C THR A 99 17.22 -15.22 13.59
N ASP A 100 18.05 -14.64 12.73
CA ASP A 100 19.29 -15.24 12.26
C ASP A 100 20.44 -14.95 13.22
N ALA A 101 21.23 -15.98 13.54
CA ALA A 101 22.39 -15.84 14.41
C ALA A 101 23.42 -14.88 13.80
N GLY A 102 23.84 -13.88 14.58
CA GLY A 102 24.84 -12.89 14.15
C GLY A 102 24.27 -11.66 13.43
N VAL A 103 22.95 -11.51 13.38
CA VAL A 103 22.29 -10.28 12.92
C VAL A 103 21.53 -9.66 14.09
N ASP A 104 21.80 -8.39 14.40
CA ASP A 104 21.18 -7.74 15.57
C ASP A 104 19.72 -7.36 15.31
N ALA A 105 19.40 -6.92 14.09
CA ALA A 105 18.07 -6.48 13.73
C ALA A 105 17.76 -6.70 12.25
N PHE A 106 16.52 -7.08 11.99
CA PHE A 106 15.89 -7.01 10.68
C PHE A 106 15.21 -5.65 10.53
N GLU A 107 15.55 -4.92 9.46
CA GLU A 107 14.89 -3.66 9.08
C GLU A 107 14.08 -3.87 7.81
N MET A 108 12.82 -3.44 7.84
CA MET A 108 11.92 -3.40 6.69
C MET A 108 11.55 -1.95 6.41
N ARG A 109 11.66 -1.52 5.14
CA ARG A 109 11.42 -0.13 4.74
C ARG A 109 10.31 -0.07 3.72
N SER A 110 9.18 0.48 4.15
CA SER A 110 7.91 0.50 3.44
C SER A 110 7.65 1.86 2.81
N THR A 111 7.84 2.03 1.51
CA THR A 111 7.54 3.31 0.82
C THR A 111 6.19 3.27 0.13
N TYR A 112 5.33 4.24 0.42
CA TYR A 112 3.99 4.34 -0.15
C TYR A 112 3.94 5.40 -1.24
N HIS A 113 3.45 5.01 -2.42
CA HIS A 113 3.37 5.89 -3.59
C HIS A 113 1.94 6.06 -4.05
N PRO A 114 1.50 7.28 -4.41
CA PRO A 114 0.25 7.47 -5.14
C PRO A 114 0.39 6.88 -6.55
N ALA A 115 -0.64 6.19 -7.02
CA ALA A 115 -0.68 5.53 -8.30
C ALA A 115 -2.01 5.83 -8.99
N THR A 116 -1.96 6.04 -10.30
CA THR A 116 -3.13 6.10 -11.17
C THR A 116 -3.35 4.72 -11.75
N ILE A 117 -4.59 4.26 -11.73
CA ILE A 117 -4.98 2.93 -12.21
C ILE A 117 -6.05 3.06 -13.29
N THR A 118 -6.13 2.06 -14.16
CA THR A 118 -7.18 1.95 -15.17
C THR A 118 -7.77 0.54 -15.19
N GLY A 119 -8.98 0.43 -15.74
CA GLY A 119 -9.68 -0.84 -15.90
C GLY A 119 -10.55 -1.23 -14.71
N ALA A 120 -11.10 -2.43 -14.81
CA ALA A 120 -11.84 -3.09 -13.72
C ALA A 120 -10.92 -4.08 -13.01
N VAL A 121 -11.28 -4.45 -11.78
CA VAL A 121 -10.59 -5.50 -11.02
C VAL A 121 -10.58 -6.78 -11.85
N GLY A 122 -9.39 -7.21 -12.27
CA GLY A 122 -9.15 -8.43 -13.03
C GLY A 122 -8.94 -9.66 -12.14
N LEU A 123 -8.28 -10.68 -12.69
CA LEU A 123 -7.92 -11.88 -11.96
C LEU A 123 -6.73 -11.62 -11.04
N GLN A 124 -6.87 -11.94 -9.75
CA GLN A 124 -5.76 -11.87 -8.79
C GLN A 124 -4.85 -13.10 -8.96
N ARG A 125 -3.54 -12.87 -8.97
CA ARG A 125 -2.45 -13.84 -8.97
C ARG A 125 -1.76 -13.86 -7.61
N LEU A 126 -2.54 -14.14 -6.57
CA LEU A 126 -2.09 -14.10 -5.18
C LEU A 126 -1.01 -15.15 -4.89
N GLU A 127 -0.03 -14.78 -4.08
CA GLU A 127 0.89 -15.75 -3.51
C GLU A 127 0.18 -16.69 -2.54
N ARG A 128 0.82 -17.83 -2.19
CA ARG A 128 0.23 -18.82 -1.27
C ARG A 128 -0.25 -18.23 0.05
N TYR A 129 0.55 -17.33 0.65
CA TYR A 129 0.20 -16.68 1.92
C TYR A 129 -1.03 -15.77 1.76
N GLU A 130 -1.11 -15.05 0.65
CA GLU A 130 -2.19 -14.10 0.37
C GLU A 130 -3.48 -14.80 -0.03
N ALA A 131 -3.38 -15.87 -0.82
CA ALA A 131 -4.51 -16.75 -1.12
C ALA A 131 -5.07 -17.37 0.17
N ALA A 132 -4.20 -17.76 1.11
CA ALA A 132 -4.63 -18.27 2.41
C ALA A 132 -5.34 -17.23 3.29
N LEU A 133 -5.06 -15.94 3.08
CA LEU A 133 -5.78 -14.82 3.72
C LEU A 133 -7.06 -14.41 2.97
N ALA A 134 -7.42 -15.14 1.91
CA ALA A 134 -8.57 -14.87 1.05
C ALA A 134 -8.65 -13.39 0.62
N LEU A 135 -7.50 -12.84 0.20
CA LEU A 135 -7.39 -11.42 -0.08
C LEU A 135 -8.29 -10.98 -1.25
N THR A 136 -9.12 -9.94 -1.07
CA THR A 136 -10.00 -9.41 -2.13
C THR A 136 -9.90 -7.90 -2.28
N VAL A 137 -10.08 -7.35 -3.48
CA VAL A 137 -10.00 -5.89 -3.68
C VAL A 137 -11.24 -5.17 -3.14
N ARG A 138 -11.05 -4.13 -2.33
CA ARG A 138 -12.11 -3.23 -1.88
C ARG A 138 -11.70 -1.76 -1.93
N TRP A 139 -12.65 -0.94 -2.39
CA TRP A 139 -12.53 0.52 -2.37
C TRP A 139 -13.21 1.06 -1.12
N VAL A 140 -12.41 1.57 -0.18
CA VAL A 140 -12.90 2.14 1.07
C VAL A 140 -12.15 3.43 1.42
N PRO A 141 -12.78 4.40 2.10
CA PRO A 141 -12.06 5.55 2.61
C PRO A 141 -10.98 5.14 3.60
N ALA A 142 -9.80 5.76 3.54
CA ALA A 142 -8.67 5.43 4.42
C ALA A 142 -9.03 5.49 5.91
N ALA A 143 -9.87 6.45 6.32
CA ALA A 143 -10.36 6.55 7.69
C ALA A 143 -11.19 5.34 8.14
N VAL A 144 -11.99 4.75 7.24
CA VAL A 144 -12.83 3.58 7.53
C VAL A 144 -11.96 2.34 7.68
N ALA A 145 -11.01 2.14 6.77
CA ALA A 145 -10.06 1.04 6.82
C ALA A 145 -9.15 1.13 8.06
N GLY A 146 -8.59 2.31 8.35
CA GLY A 146 -7.76 2.52 9.53
C GLY A 146 -8.52 2.23 10.83
N ALA A 147 -9.77 2.70 10.94
CA ALA A 147 -10.62 2.39 12.09
C ALA A 147 -10.94 0.89 12.21
N ALA A 148 -11.10 0.17 11.09
CA ALA A 148 -11.28 -1.28 11.12
C ALA A 148 -10.01 -1.99 11.60
N ASN A 149 -8.84 -1.63 11.08
CA ASN A 149 -7.57 -2.19 11.52
C ASN A 149 -7.32 -1.95 13.01
N ARG A 150 -7.62 -0.75 13.53
CA ARG A 150 -7.53 -0.43 14.96
C ARG A 150 -8.36 -1.37 15.83
N ARG A 151 -9.58 -1.74 15.38
CA ARG A 151 -10.43 -2.70 16.11
C ARG A 151 -9.80 -4.09 16.13
N THR A 152 -9.25 -4.54 15.01
CA THR A 152 -8.59 -5.85 14.89
C THR A 152 -7.31 -5.93 15.72
N ILE A 153 -6.53 -4.84 15.75
CA ILE A 153 -5.36 -4.71 16.63
C ILE A 153 -5.78 -4.78 18.09
N ALA A 154 -6.81 -4.02 18.49
CA ALA A 154 -7.30 -4.03 19.88
C ALA A 154 -7.87 -5.39 20.30
N ALA A 155 -8.42 -6.16 19.35
CA ALA A 155 -8.91 -7.51 19.58
C ALA A 155 -7.79 -8.58 19.67
N GLY A 156 -6.53 -8.22 19.41
CA GLY A 156 -5.40 -9.15 19.49
C GLY A 156 -5.36 -10.20 18.37
N THR A 157 -6.15 -10.03 17.31
CA THR A 157 -6.26 -10.96 16.17
C THR A 157 -5.56 -10.43 14.91
N ALA A 158 -4.93 -9.26 15.00
CA ALA A 158 -4.23 -8.63 13.89
C ALA A 158 -2.97 -9.39 13.48
N ALA A 159 -2.82 -9.63 12.18
CA ALA A 159 -1.54 -10.00 11.62
C ALA A 159 -0.51 -8.87 11.79
N ARG A 160 0.78 -9.21 11.81
CA ARG A 160 1.87 -8.24 12.07
C ARG A 160 1.83 -6.99 11.19
N TRP A 161 1.48 -7.15 9.91
CA TRP A 161 1.45 -6.07 8.91
C TRP A 161 0.32 -5.05 9.17
N THR A 162 -0.68 -5.43 9.97
CA THR A 162 -1.84 -4.58 10.26
C THR A 162 -1.43 -3.29 10.93
N HIS A 163 -0.41 -3.31 11.81
CA HIS A 163 0.07 -2.12 12.51
C HIS A 163 0.63 -1.08 11.54
N ARG A 164 1.56 -1.51 10.67
CA ARG A 164 2.17 -0.67 9.64
C ARG A 164 1.11 -0.06 8.71
N ASP A 165 0.21 -0.88 8.20
CA ASP A 165 -0.79 -0.42 7.24
C ASP A 165 -1.82 0.49 7.92
N THR A 166 -2.09 0.30 9.22
CA THR A 166 -2.92 1.25 10.00
C THR A 166 -2.29 2.63 10.04
N GLU A 167 -0.98 2.73 10.30
CA GLU A 167 -0.27 4.02 10.35
C GLU A 167 -0.36 4.75 9.00
N ALA A 168 -0.16 4.02 7.89
CA ALA A 168 -0.31 4.59 6.55
C ALA A 168 -1.76 5.04 6.27
N LEU A 169 -2.77 4.26 6.65
CA LEU A 169 -4.18 4.62 6.50
C LEU A 169 -4.55 5.87 7.32
N GLU A 170 -4.06 5.99 8.55
CA GLU A 170 -4.29 7.16 9.41
C GLU A 170 -3.59 8.42 8.88
N PHE A 171 -2.36 8.28 8.37
CA PHE A 171 -1.65 9.37 7.68
C PHE A 171 -2.46 9.91 6.49
N LEU A 172 -2.96 9.01 5.63
CA LEU A 172 -3.78 9.38 4.48
C LEU A 172 -5.11 10.01 4.90
N ALA A 173 -5.79 9.44 5.89
CA ALA A 173 -7.04 9.98 6.43
C ALA A 173 -6.87 11.41 6.97
N GLY A 174 -5.72 11.72 7.57
CA GLY A 174 -5.38 13.05 8.07
C GLY A 174 -5.16 14.08 6.95
N ARG A 175 -4.71 13.66 5.76
CA ARG A 175 -4.50 14.55 4.60
C ARG A 175 -5.80 14.98 3.94
N THR A 176 -6.81 14.10 3.92
CA THR A 176 -8.11 14.38 3.29
C THR A 176 -8.94 15.41 4.06
N ARG A 177 -8.59 15.72 5.32
CA ARG A 177 -9.31 16.68 6.18
C ARG A 177 -8.84 18.15 6.04
N ARG A 178 -8.05 18.50 5.03
CA ARG A 178 -7.46 19.86 4.86
C ARG A 178 -7.86 20.55 3.57
#